data_AF-I1DSR6-F1
#
_entry.id   AF-I1DSR6-F1
#
_cell.length_a   1.000
_cell.length_b   1.000
_cell.length_c   1.000
_cell.angle_alpha   90.00
_cell.angle_beta   90.00
_cell.angle_gamma   90.00
#
_symmetry.space_group_name_H-M   'P 1'
#
loop_
_entity.id
_entity.type
_entity.pdbx_description
1 polymer ?
#
loop_
_entity_poly.entity_id
_entity_poly.type
_entity_poly.pdbx_seq_one_letter_code
_entity_poly.pdbx_strand_id
1 'polypeptide(L)'
;MKRILAVVLLISACSTSATNYPYLGCQWFIPAEYKKISDNEYRRLPSANEPERSFSSVMFTSVTPQHLDTYVELEKLADTEVLVVSHPATSNLSFKSLFVNRKTRLGSTLKSDTLLVSKDGLAVSMLDVASTDSFHMTSACVPAQVVEQHYAVQQQLAQGIKPFLETDHGLNILVPAQN
;
A
#
# COMPACT_ATOMS: atom_id res chain seq x y z
N MET A 1 35.80 -3.66 51.44
CA MET A 1 34.48 -4.16 50.98
C MET A 1 34.00 -3.26 49.83
N LYS A 2 34.00 -3.77 48.60
CA LYS A 2 33.63 -3.01 47.39
C LYS A 2 32.10 -2.94 47.29
N ARG A 3 31.52 -1.75 47.35
CA ARG A 3 30.10 -1.51 47.06
C ARG A 3 29.94 -1.45 45.55
N ILE A 4 29.34 -2.46 44.94
CA ILE A 4 28.94 -2.45 43.54
C ILE A 4 27.56 -1.79 43.50
N LEU A 5 27.51 -0.54 43.03
CA LEU A 5 26.26 0.13 42.67
C LEU A 5 25.76 -0.48 41.37
N ALA A 6 24.72 -1.30 41.42
CA ALA A 6 23.98 -1.71 40.24
C ALA A 6 23.06 -0.56 39.84
N VAL A 7 23.46 0.22 38.83
CA VAL A 7 22.58 1.16 38.15
C VAL A 7 21.71 0.35 37.19
N VAL A 8 20.47 0.06 37.60
CA VAL A 8 19.45 -0.50 36.72
C VAL A 8 18.86 0.65 35.90
N LEU A 9 19.36 0.82 34.68
CA LEU A 9 18.73 1.68 33.68
C LEU A 9 17.47 0.97 33.16
N LEU A 10 16.32 1.29 33.75
CA LEU A 10 15.01 1.04 33.16
C LEU A 10 14.84 2.00 31.98
N ILE A 11 15.28 1.57 30.80
CA ILE A 11 14.85 2.19 29.55
C ILE A 11 13.42 1.73 29.33
N SER A 12 12.46 2.53 29.82
CA SER A 12 11.09 2.48 29.38
C SER A 12 11.06 2.92 27.91
N ALA A 13 11.39 2.01 27.00
CA ALA A 13 10.98 2.17 25.62
C ALA A 13 9.44 2.20 25.67
N CYS A 14 8.85 3.37 25.43
CA CYS A 14 7.44 3.44 25.06
C CYS A 14 7.29 2.61 23.79
N SER A 15 7.01 1.32 23.95
CA SER A 15 6.51 0.47 22.89
C SER A 15 5.13 1.02 22.56
N THR A 16 5.09 2.02 21.68
CA THR A 16 3.87 2.39 20.99
C THR A 16 3.42 1.10 20.29
N SER A 17 2.42 0.45 20.85
CA SER A 17 1.89 -0.81 20.33
C SER A 17 1.13 -0.53 19.04
N ALA A 18 1.21 -1.45 18.08
CA ALA A 18 0.35 -1.43 16.91
C ALA A 18 -1.12 -1.27 17.35
N THR A 19 -1.89 -0.46 16.63
CA THR A 19 -3.32 -0.29 16.87
C THR A 19 -4.08 -1.37 16.11
N ASN A 20 -4.96 -2.10 16.80
CA ASN A 20 -5.87 -3.05 16.17
C ASN A 20 -7.12 -2.32 15.69
N TYR A 21 -7.49 -2.50 14.42
CA TYR A 21 -8.67 -1.88 13.82
C TYR A 21 -9.58 -2.96 13.19
N PRO A 22 -10.75 -3.26 13.78
CA PRO A 22 -11.68 -4.25 13.25
C PRO A 22 -12.39 -3.70 12.00
N TYR A 23 -12.16 -4.31 10.83
CA TYR A 23 -12.78 -3.88 9.58
C TYR A 23 -12.79 -5.00 8.54
N LEU A 24 -13.76 -5.00 7.62
CA LEU A 24 -14.02 -6.10 6.65
C LEU A 24 -14.19 -7.50 7.26
N GLY A 25 -14.51 -7.59 8.56
CA GLY A 25 -14.64 -8.85 9.28
C GLY A 25 -13.31 -9.47 9.73
N CYS A 26 -12.23 -8.69 9.77
CA CYS A 26 -10.92 -9.12 10.25
C CYS A 26 -10.23 -8.00 11.07
N GLN A 27 -9.06 -8.30 11.65
CA GLN A 27 -8.27 -7.35 12.45
C GLN A 27 -7.12 -6.80 11.60
N TRP A 28 -7.04 -5.48 11.51
CA TRP A 28 -5.94 -4.77 10.84
C TRP A 28 -4.95 -4.25 11.87
N PHE A 29 -3.67 -4.52 11.67
CA PHE A 29 -2.59 -4.14 12.60
C PHE A 29 -1.88 -2.89 12.12
N ILE A 30 -2.31 -1.71 12.58
CA ILE A 30 -1.69 -0.45 12.19
C ILE A 30 -0.40 -0.23 12.98
N PRO A 31 0.79 -0.18 12.33
CA PRO A 31 2.05 0.07 13.01
C PRO A 31 2.04 1.43 13.71
N ALA A 32 2.79 1.54 14.80
CA ALA A 32 2.78 2.74 15.63
C ALA A 32 3.32 4.00 14.96
N GLU A 33 4.11 3.83 13.90
CA GLU A 33 4.66 4.91 13.10
C GLU A 33 3.57 5.63 12.28
N TYR A 34 2.39 4.99 12.10
CA TYR A 34 1.25 5.58 11.42
C TYR A 34 0.37 6.34 12.43
N LYS A 35 0.29 7.65 12.24
CA LYS A 35 -0.54 8.52 13.07
C LYS A 35 -1.96 8.54 12.54
N LYS A 36 -2.95 8.42 13.43
CA LYS A 36 -4.37 8.62 13.08
C LYS A 36 -4.59 10.09 12.70
N ILE A 37 -5.11 10.34 11.49
CA ILE A 37 -5.39 11.70 10.99
C ILE A 37 -6.89 11.96 10.90
N SER A 38 -7.68 10.91 10.68
CA SER A 38 -9.14 10.91 10.78
C SER A 38 -9.63 9.60 11.38
N ASP A 39 -10.95 9.46 11.59
CA ASP A 39 -11.54 8.22 12.13
C ASP A 39 -11.27 6.96 11.33
N ASN A 40 -10.93 7.14 10.06
CA ASN A 40 -10.80 6.08 9.10
C ASN A 40 -9.50 6.17 8.30
N GLU A 41 -8.53 6.98 8.73
CA GLU A 41 -7.26 7.15 8.03
C GLU A 41 -6.08 7.26 8.98
N TYR A 42 -5.03 6.50 8.66
CA TYR A 42 -3.75 6.55 9.35
C TYR A 42 -2.64 6.83 8.34
N ARG A 43 -1.74 7.76 8.71
CA ARG A 43 -0.69 8.26 7.83
C ARG A 43 0.68 8.15 8.47
N ARG A 44 1.66 7.77 7.66
CA ARG A 44 3.08 7.88 8.00
C ARG A 44 3.69 8.94 7.09
N LEU A 45 4.16 10.02 7.71
CA LEU A 45 4.89 11.07 6.99
C LEU A 45 6.35 10.64 6.81
N PRO A 46 7.01 11.09 5.73
CA PRO A 46 8.45 10.95 5.58
C PRO A 46 9.17 11.53 6.80
N SER A 47 10.15 10.81 7.32
CA SER A 47 11.02 11.37 8.36
C SER A 47 12.14 12.18 7.72
N ALA A 48 12.68 13.17 8.43
CA ALA A 48 13.80 13.98 7.93
C ALA A 48 15.06 13.13 7.56
N ASN A 49 15.15 11.92 8.10
CA ASN A 49 16.25 10.98 7.87
C ASN A 49 15.94 9.97 6.75
N GLU A 50 14.73 9.96 6.21
CA GLU A 50 14.29 9.10 5.10
C GLU A 50 13.62 9.95 4.00
N PRO A 51 14.31 10.94 3.41
CA PRO A 51 13.71 11.89 2.46
C PRO A 51 13.23 11.22 1.16
N GLU A 52 13.76 10.04 0.84
CA GLU A 52 13.34 9.26 -0.34
C GLU A 52 12.05 8.45 -0.11
N ARG A 53 11.59 8.35 1.14
CA ARG A 53 10.38 7.59 1.46
C ARG A 53 9.17 8.45 1.15
N SER A 54 8.35 8.01 0.20
CA SER A 54 7.06 8.64 -0.07
C SER A 54 6.17 8.64 1.17
N PHE A 55 5.21 9.57 1.18
CA PHE A 55 4.09 9.54 2.09
C PHE A 55 3.35 8.20 2.01
N SER A 56 3.02 7.57 3.14
CA SER A 56 2.22 6.33 3.18
C SER A 56 0.91 6.54 3.93
N SER A 57 -0.17 5.89 3.47
CA SER A 57 -1.48 5.96 4.12
C SER A 57 -2.23 4.64 4.07
N VAL A 58 -3.03 4.38 5.11
CA VAL A 58 -4.06 3.35 5.10
C VAL A 58 -5.42 3.99 5.43
N MET A 59 -6.37 3.84 4.50
CA MET A 59 -7.69 4.42 4.59
C MET A 59 -8.77 3.33 4.55
N PHE A 60 -9.63 3.33 5.56
CA PHE A 60 -10.82 2.49 5.69
C PHE A 60 -12.02 3.27 5.16
N THR A 61 -12.81 2.72 4.25
CA THR A 61 -13.86 3.47 3.58
C THR A 61 -15.12 2.64 3.38
N SER A 62 -16.28 3.25 3.60
CA SER A 62 -17.58 2.67 3.31
C SER A 62 -17.96 2.75 1.82
N VAL A 63 -17.04 3.21 0.98
CA VAL A 63 -17.21 3.33 -0.46
C VAL A 63 -16.06 2.61 -1.14
N THR A 64 -16.38 1.55 -1.87
CA THR A 64 -15.45 0.94 -2.81
C THR A 64 -15.30 1.89 -4.00
N PRO A 65 -14.09 2.36 -4.34
CA PRO A 65 -13.89 3.14 -5.55
C PRO A 65 -14.37 2.32 -6.75
N GLN A 66 -15.51 2.72 -7.34
CA GLN A 66 -16.02 2.08 -8.56
C GLN A 66 -15.26 2.55 -9.82
N HIS A 67 -14.36 3.51 -9.66
CA HIS A 67 -13.84 4.33 -10.74
C HIS A 67 -12.65 3.70 -11.47
N LEU A 68 -12.82 2.49 -12.01
CA LEU A 68 -11.92 2.03 -13.08
C LEU A 68 -11.88 3.05 -14.22
N ASP A 69 -13.03 3.67 -14.53
CA ASP A 69 -13.13 4.74 -15.54
C ASP A 69 -12.20 5.92 -15.26
N THR A 70 -12.04 6.35 -14.00
CA THR A 70 -11.09 7.42 -13.67
C THR A 70 -9.66 7.02 -13.99
N TYR A 71 -9.29 5.77 -13.72
CA TYR A 71 -7.96 5.26 -14.05
C TYR A 71 -7.76 5.09 -15.56
N VAL A 72 -8.81 4.73 -16.30
CA VAL A 72 -8.81 4.72 -17.77
C VAL A 72 -8.66 6.13 -18.33
N GLU A 73 -9.32 7.14 -17.78
CA GLU A 73 -9.16 8.53 -18.21
C GLU A 73 -7.76 9.07 -17.86
N LEU A 74 -7.20 8.72 -16.70
CA LEU A 74 -5.84 9.09 -16.32
C LEU A 74 -4.79 8.49 -17.27
N GLU A 75 -4.98 7.24 -17.72
CA GLU A 75 -4.10 6.58 -18.68
C GLU A 75 -4.08 7.26 -20.07
N LYS A 76 -5.11 8.04 -20.41
CA LYS A 76 -5.14 8.79 -21.68
C LYS A 76 -4.21 10.01 -21.66
N LEU A 77 -3.71 10.41 -20.50
CA LEU A 77 -2.82 11.56 -20.39
C LEU A 77 -1.41 11.17 -20.84
N ALA A 78 -0.84 11.94 -21.78
CA ALA A 78 0.48 11.63 -22.37
C ALA A 78 1.65 11.61 -21.36
N ASP A 79 1.48 12.22 -20.19
CA ASP A 79 2.47 12.26 -19.10
C ASP A 79 2.22 11.20 -18.02
N THR A 80 1.22 10.33 -18.18
CA THR A 80 0.79 9.39 -17.14
C THR A 80 0.75 7.97 -17.66
N GLU A 81 1.21 7.02 -16.85
CA GLU A 81 1.05 5.59 -17.07
C GLU A 81 0.31 5.01 -15.85
N VAL A 82 -0.65 4.15 -16.10
CA VAL A 82 -1.55 3.56 -15.11
C VAL A 82 -1.65 2.06 -15.39
N LEU A 83 -1.40 1.27 -14.36
CA LEU A 83 -1.66 -0.16 -14.38
C LEU A 83 -2.62 -0.49 -13.24
N VAL A 84 -3.70 -1.18 -13.57
CA VAL A 84 -4.59 -1.79 -12.58
C VAL A 84 -4.65 -3.28 -12.83
N VAL A 85 -4.34 -4.07 -11.80
CA VAL A 85 -4.45 -5.53 -11.84
C VAL A 85 -5.41 -6.02 -10.78
N SER A 86 -6.15 -7.08 -11.11
CA SER A 86 -6.90 -7.87 -10.14
C SER A 86 -6.12 -9.12 -9.78
N HIS A 87 -6.09 -9.44 -8.48
CA HIS A 87 -5.54 -10.69 -8.00
C HIS A 87 -6.64 -11.75 -7.91
N PRO A 88 -6.31 -13.04 -8.01
CA PRO A 88 -7.26 -14.12 -7.79
C PRO A 88 -7.95 -13.97 -6.42
N ALA A 89 -9.28 -13.95 -6.41
CA ALA A 89 -10.05 -13.93 -5.17
C ALA A 89 -10.02 -15.33 -4.53
N THR A 90 -9.49 -15.43 -3.32
CA THR A 90 -9.45 -16.68 -2.54
C THR A 90 -10.46 -16.70 -1.39
N SER A 91 -11.18 -15.59 -1.20
CA SER A 91 -12.17 -15.38 -0.15
C SER A 91 -13.33 -14.52 -0.69
N ASN A 92 -14.22 -14.05 0.19
CA ASN A 92 -15.23 -13.03 -0.15
C ASN A 92 -14.64 -11.61 -0.26
N LEU A 93 -13.32 -11.48 -0.28
CA LEU A 93 -12.62 -10.22 -0.52
C LEU A 93 -12.20 -10.12 -1.98
N SER A 94 -12.28 -8.91 -2.53
CA SER A 94 -11.70 -8.53 -3.81
C SER A 94 -10.39 -7.80 -3.57
N PHE A 95 -9.38 -8.10 -4.38
CA PHE A 95 -8.04 -7.51 -4.28
C PHE A 95 -7.65 -6.88 -5.61
N LYS A 96 -7.19 -5.63 -5.56
CA LYS A 96 -6.64 -4.92 -6.72
C LYS A 96 -5.34 -4.22 -6.36
N SER A 97 -4.37 -4.23 -7.28
CA SER A 97 -3.24 -3.31 -7.22
C SER A 97 -3.40 -2.24 -8.28
N LEU A 98 -3.14 -0.99 -7.89
CA LEU A 98 -3.08 0.17 -8.77
C LEU A 98 -1.65 0.70 -8.72
N PHE A 99 -1.09 1.01 -9.88
CA PHE A 99 0.20 1.66 -10.04
C PHE A 99 0.03 2.85 -10.97
N VAL A 100 0.51 4.02 -10.55
CA VAL A 100 0.46 5.25 -11.34
C VAL A 100 1.84 5.86 -11.39
N ASN A 101 2.36 6.08 -12.60
CA ASN A 101 3.60 6.80 -12.85
C ASN A 101 3.27 8.07 -13.64
N ARG A 102 3.55 9.25 -13.09
CA ARG A 102 3.32 10.52 -13.78
C ARG A 102 4.60 11.32 -13.94
N LYS A 103 4.94 11.68 -15.18
CA LYS A 103 6.04 12.58 -15.51
C LYS A 103 5.62 14.02 -15.22
N THR A 104 6.39 14.70 -14.37
CA THR A 104 6.16 16.11 -14.08
C THR A 104 6.78 16.99 -15.17
N ARG A 105 6.35 18.25 -15.23
CA ARG A 105 6.96 19.26 -16.10
C ARG A 105 8.44 19.52 -15.80
N LEU A 106 8.91 19.12 -14.62
CA LEU A 106 10.30 19.25 -14.19
C LEU A 106 11.16 18.04 -14.59
N GLY A 107 10.60 17.07 -15.32
CA GLY A 107 11.30 15.86 -15.75
C GLY A 107 11.40 14.75 -14.69
N SER A 108 10.92 14.99 -13.47
CA SER A 108 10.81 13.95 -12.44
C SER A 108 9.60 13.05 -12.66
N THR A 109 9.60 11.85 -12.07
CA THR A 109 8.42 10.96 -12.07
C THR A 109 7.85 10.86 -10.66
N LEU A 110 6.55 11.13 -10.52
CA LEU A 110 5.78 10.83 -9.33
C LEU A 110 5.22 9.42 -9.48
N LYS A 111 5.56 8.55 -8.54
CA LYS A 111 5.06 7.17 -8.50
C LYS A 111 4.12 7.01 -7.32
N SER A 112 3.06 6.26 -7.54
CA SER A 112 2.11 5.87 -6.50
C SER A 112 1.71 4.42 -6.73
N ASP A 113 1.75 3.62 -5.68
CA ASP A 113 1.19 2.28 -5.64
C ASP A 113 0.10 2.17 -4.59
N THR A 114 -0.92 1.37 -4.87
CA THR A 114 -2.04 1.16 -3.95
C THR A 114 -2.47 -0.29 -3.98
N LEU A 115 -2.57 -0.91 -2.81
CA LEU A 115 -3.26 -2.18 -2.62
C LEU A 115 -4.66 -1.90 -2.05
N LEU A 116 -5.68 -2.28 -2.81
CA LEU A 116 -7.08 -2.11 -2.48
C LEU A 116 -7.69 -3.47 -2.13
N VAL A 117 -8.30 -3.54 -0.94
CA VAL A 117 -9.04 -4.71 -0.44
C VAL A 117 -10.49 -4.30 -0.25
N SER A 118 -11.45 -5.01 -0.83
CA SER A 118 -12.87 -4.63 -0.74
C SER A 118 -13.80 -5.81 -0.52
N LYS A 119 -14.93 -5.53 0.12
CA LYS A 119 -16.04 -6.48 0.36
C LYS A 119 -17.32 -5.72 0.73
N ASP A 120 -18.44 -6.15 0.16
CA ASP A 120 -19.78 -5.64 0.50
C ASP A 120 -19.89 -4.11 0.47
N GLY A 121 -19.24 -3.46 -0.50
CA GLY A 121 -19.22 -2.00 -0.66
C GLY A 121 -18.20 -1.27 0.23
N LEU A 122 -17.62 -1.93 1.22
CA LEU A 122 -16.53 -1.43 2.06
C LEU A 122 -15.17 -1.69 1.41
N ALA A 123 -14.17 -0.85 1.70
CA ALA A 123 -12.81 -1.05 1.23
C ALA A 123 -11.73 -0.54 2.19
N VAL A 124 -10.53 -1.08 2.06
CA VAL A 124 -9.29 -0.61 2.65
C VAL A 124 -8.32 -0.30 1.53
N SER A 125 -7.81 0.93 1.50
CA SER A 125 -6.82 1.40 0.52
C SER A 125 -5.50 1.64 1.23
N MET A 126 -4.46 0.94 0.81
CA MET A 126 -3.09 1.09 1.33
C MET A 126 -2.23 1.73 0.26
N LEU A 127 -1.94 3.03 0.42
CA LEU A 127 -1.19 3.87 -0.51
C LEU A 127 0.28 3.94 -0.08
N ASP A 128 1.19 3.57 -0.99
CA ASP A 128 2.65 3.64 -0.83
C ASP A 128 3.13 3.02 0.49
N VAL A 129 2.44 1.97 0.96
CA VAL A 129 2.78 1.26 2.20
C VAL A 129 3.95 0.33 1.92
N ALA A 130 5.00 0.41 2.73
CA ALA A 130 6.18 -0.45 2.58
C ALA A 130 5.83 -1.93 2.77
N SER A 131 6.52 -2.82 2.05
CA SER A 131 6.23 -4.26 2.06
C SER A 131 6.16 -4.87 3.46
N THR A 132 7.13 -4.56 4.32
CA THR A 132 7.15 -5.02 5.71
C THR A 132 5.93 -4.57 6.51
N ASP A 133 5.51 -3.32 6.32
CA ASP A 133 4.37 -2.74 7.03
C ASP A 133 3.06 -3.36 6.51
N SER A 134 2.94 -3.55 5.20
CA SER A 134 1.78 -4.18 4.56
C SER A 134 1.60 -5.63 4.98
N PHE A 135 2.67 -6.43 5.03
CA PHE A 135 2.61 -7.79 5.59
C PHE A 135 2.14 -7.78 7.04
N HIS A 136 2.64 -6.86 7.86
CA HIS A 136 2.19 -6.76 9.25
C HIS A 136 0.71 -6.39 9.34
N MET A 137 0.31 -5.31 8.66
CA MET A 137 -1.06 -4.77 8.64
C MET A 137 -2.09 -5.80 8.20
N THR A 138 -1.74 -6.59 7.19
CA THR A 138 -2.68 -7.47 6.49
C THR A 138 -2.64 -8.93 6.96
N SER A 139 -1.72 -9.30 7.85
CA SER A 139 -1.45 -10.69 8.26
C SER A 139 -2.67 -11.50 8.72
N ALA A 140 -3.74 -10.86 9.20
CA ALA A 140 -4.99 -11.53 9.59
C ALA A 140 -6.16 -11.35 8.60
N CYS A 141 -5.94 -10.69 7.47
CA CYS A 141 -6.99 -10.27 6.53
C CYS A 141 -6.74 -10.69 5.08
N VAL A 142 -5.50 -10.52 4.61
CA VAL A 142 -5.14 -10.70 3.19
C VAL A 142 -4.21 -11.90 3.06
N PRO A 143 -4.42 -12.79 2.09
CA PRO A 143 -3.46 -13.86 1.79
C PRO A 143 -2.08 -13.27 1.49
N ALA A 144 -1.03 -13.86 2.07
CA ALA A 144 0.34 -13.40 1.88
C ALA A 144 0.73 -13.30 0.39
N GLN A 145 0.23 -14.22 -0.44
CA GLN A 145 0.50 -14.25 -1.88
C GLN A 145 0.03 -12.98 -2.60
N VAL A 146 -1.08 -12.37 -2.19
CA VAL A 146 -1.58 -11.12 -2.78
C VAL A 146 -0.62 -9.97 -2.47
N VAL A 147 -0.11 -9.92 -1.24
CA VAL A 147 0.87 -8.92 -0.80
C VAL A 147 2.19 -9.12 -1.53
N GLU A 148 2.70 -10.35 -1.58
CA GLU A 148 3.90 -10.72 -2.35
C GLU A 148 3.79 -10.31 -3.82
N GLN A 149 2.66 -10.63 -4.47
CA GLN A 149 2.44 -10.33 -5.87
C GLN A 149 2.30 -8.82 -6.13
N HIS A 150 1.67 -8.06 -5.24
CA HIS A 150 1.62 -6.60 -5.32
C HIS A 150 3.04 -5.99 -5.39
N TYR A 151 3.93 -6.39 -4.49
CA TYR A 151 5.31 -5.87 -4.46
C TYR A 151 6.18 -6.43 -5.59
N ALA A 152 5.93 -7.66 -6.05
CA ALA A 152 6.61 -8.22 -7.21
C ALA A 152 6.32 -7.40 -8.49
N VAL A 153 5.06 -7.01 -8.71
CA VAL A 153 4.69 -6.14 -9.84
C VAL A 153 5.40 -4.79 -9.72
N GLN A 154 5.42 -4.17 -8.54
CA GLN A 154 6.12 -2.89 -8.32
C GLN A 154 7.60 -2.95 -8.75
N GLN A 155 8.29 -4.06 -8.43
CA GLN A 155 9.68 -4.26 -8.83
C GLN A 155 9.85 -4.41 -10.35
N GLN A 156 8.93 -5.14 -11.00
CA GLN A 156 8.96 -5.32 -12.46
C GLN A 156 8.66 -4.01 -13.21
N LEU A 157 7.78 -3.17 -12.65
CA LEU A 157 7.47 -1.84 -13.17
C LEU A 157 8.65 -0.85 -13.10
N ALA A 158 9.78 -1.22 -12.50
CA ALA A 158 10.99 -0.40 -12.57
C ALA A 158 11.45 -0.14 -14.03
N GLN A 159 11.09 -1.02 -14.96
CA GLN A 159 11.39 -0.90 -16.39
C GLN A 159 10.27 -0.20 -17.19
N GLY A 160 9.17 0.18 -16.55
CA GLY A 160 7.98 0.77 -17.17
C GLY A 160 6.82 -0.24 -17.31
N ILE A 161 5.61 0.27 -17.56
CA ILE A 161 4.40 -0.55 -17.69
C ILE A 161 4.39 -1.35 -19.01
N LYS A 162 4.85 -0.76 -20.13
CA LYS A 162 4.85 -1.45 -21.44
C LYS A 162 5.64 -2.77 -21.42
N PRO A 163 6.91 -2.81 -20.96
CA PRO A 163 7.64 -4.08 -20.87
C PRO A 163 6.99 -5.10 -19.94
N PHE A 164 6.34 -4.66 -18.86
CA PHE A 164 5.63 -5.57 -17.95
C PHE A 164 4.47 -6.29 -18.66
N LEU A 165 3.70 -5.58 -19.50
CA LEU A 165 2.56 -6.16 -20.23
C LEU A 165 2.96 -7.20 -21.29
N GLU A 166 4.23 -7.25 -21.68
CA GLU A 166 4.75 -8.26 -22.61
C GLU A 166 5.17 -9.56 -21.90
N THR A 167 5.14 -9.59 -20.56
CA THR A 167 5.54 -10.75 -19.76
C THR A 167 4.34 -11.64 -19.41
N ASP A 168 4.59 -12.94 -19.14
CA ASP A 168 3.58 -13.81 -18.52
C ASP A 168 3.53 -13.55 -17.02
N HIS A 169 2.57 -12.73 -16.60
CA HIS A 169 2.39 -12.32 -15.20
C HIS A 169 1.25 -13.05 -14.49
N GLY A 170 0.44 -13.87 -15.18
CA GLY A 170 -0.70 -14.59 -14.59
C GLY A 170 -1.76 -13.72 -13.90
N LEU A 171 -1.73 -12.41 -14.17
CA LEU A 171 -2.61 -11.38 -13.58
C LEU A 171 -3.64 -10.91 -14.60
N ASN A 172 -4.84 -10.59 -14.12
CA ASN A 172 -5.88 -10.00 -14.96
C ASN A 172 -5.76 -8.47 -14.96
N ILE A 173 -5.38 -7.90 -16.10
CA ILE A 173 -5.21 -6.46 -16.33
C ILE A 173 -6.59 -5.81 -16.52
N LEU A 174 -6.86 -4.76 -15.74
CA LEU A 174 -8.14 -4.05 -15.75
C LEU A 174 -8.09 -2.71 -16.49
N VAL A 175 -6.91 -2.10 -16.60
CA VAL A 175 -6.67 -0.89 -17.39
C VAL A 175 -5.60 -1.23 -18.42
N PRO A 176 -5.96 -1.36 -19.71
CA PRO A 176 -5.00 -1.70 -20.76
C PRO A 176 -4.16 -0.46 -21.12
N ALA A 177 -2.85 -0.65 -21.30
CA ALA A 177 -2.00 0.41 -21.83
C ALA A 177 -2.41 0.80 -23.26
N GLN A 178 -2.21 2.06 -23.61
CA GLN A 178 -2.41 2.54 -24.97
C GLN A 178 -1.42 1.84 -25.93
N ASN A 179 -1.95 1.33 -27.06
CA ASN A 179 -1.14 0.87 -28.21
C ASN A 179 -0.27 2.01 -28.74
#